data_AF-V9UX34-F1
#
_entry.id   AF-V9UX34-F1
#
_cell.length_a   1.000
_cell.length_b   1.000
_cell.length_c   1.000
_cell.angle_alpha   90.00
_cell.angle_beta   90.00
_cell.angle_gamma   90.00
#
_symmetry.space_group_name_H-M   'P 1'
#
loop_
_entity.id
_entity.type
_entity.pdbx_description
1 polymer ?
#
loop_
_entity_poly.entity_id
_entity_poly.type
_entity_poly.pdbx_seq_one_letter_code
_entity_poly.pdbx_strand_id
1 'polypeptide(L)' 'MGNRPPILYPDHPMYTDAAEALKNYHEALAAGEPPLEVERLRQIAESQYQAVNEYQLKALGRLGGRGGPAH' A
#
# COMPACT_ATOMS: atom_id res chain seq x y z
N MET A 1 -24.71 15.71 1.17
CA MET A 1 -23.99 14.68 1.95
C MET A 1 -22.73 14.32 1.18
N GLY A 2 -21.56 14.76 1.66
CA GLY A 2 -20.29 14.65 0.93
C GLY A 2 -19.82 13.20 0.89
N ASN A 3 -19.92 12.57 -0.28
CA ASN A 3 -19.41 11.24 -0.55
C ASN A 3 -17.88 11.31 -0.72
N ARG A 4 -17.16 11.55 0.38
CA ARG A 4 -15.70 11.44 0.38
C ARG A 4 -15.38 9.96 0.18
N PRO A 5 -14.52 9.62 -0.79
CA PRO A 5 -14.07 8.25 -0.93
C PRO A 5 -13.47 7.76 0.39
N PRO A 6 -13.48 6.45 0.68
CA PRO A 6 -12.76 5.93 1.82
C PRO A 6 -11.29 6.19 1.54
N ILE A 7 -10.84 7.37 1.98
CA ILE A 7 -9.46 7.63 2.30
C ILE A 7 -9.09 6.43 3.14
N LEU A 8 -8.10 5.64 2.69
CA LEU A 8 -7.53 4.58 3.51
C LEU A 8 -7.33 5.18 4.88
N TYR A 9 -8.18 4.78 5.84
CA TYR A 9 -7.98 5.21 7.19
C TYR A 9 -6.59 4.66 7.58
N PRO A 10 -5.75 5.44 8.27
CA PRO A 10 -4.44 4.97 8.71
C PRO A 10 -4.50 3.67 9.56
N ASP A 11 -5.71 3.26 9.96
CA ASP A 11 -6.05 2.01 10.64
C ASP A 11 -6.21 0.79 9.71
N HIS A 12 -6.10 0.96 8.38
CA HIS A 12 -6.21 -0.16 7.45
C HIS A 12 -4.96 -1.05 7.53
N PRO A 13 -5.09 -2.39 7.67
CA PRO A 13 -3.94 -3.28 7.88
C PRO A 13 -2.89 -3.21 6.77
N MET A 14 -3.29 -2.90 5.53
CA MET A 14 -2.37 -2.66 4.42
C MET A 14 -1.45 -1.44 4.61
N TYR A 15 -1.92 -0.39 5.29
CA TYR A 15 -1.10 0.78 5.58
C TYR A 15 -0.08 0.46 6.67
N THR A 16 -0.50 -0.28 7.70
CA THR A 16 0.38 -0.80 8.74
C THR A 16 1.49 -1.67 8.14
N ASP A 17 1.13 -2.61 7.26
CA ASP A 17 2.10 -3.51 6.62
C ASP A 17 3.11 -2.75 5.74
N ALA A 18 2.63 -1.77 4.95
CA ALA A 18 3.52 -0.90 4.17
C ALA A 18 4.46 -0.06 5.05
N ALA A 19 3.96 0.45 6.18
CA ALA A 19 4.75 1.22 7.13
C ALA A 19 5.80 0.35 7.84
N GLU A 20 5.45 -0.86 8.24
CA GLU A 20 6.38 -1.83 8.83
C GLU A 20 7.47 -2.26 7.84
N ALA A 21 7.10 -2.52 6.58
CA ALA A 21 8.05 -2.87 5.53
C ALA A 21 9.08 -1.75 5.27
N LEU A 22 8.62 -0.49 5.20
CA LEU A 22 9.52 0.67 5.10
C LEU A 22 10.44 0.81 6.31
N LYS A 23 9.91 0.58 7.51
CA LYS A 23 10.66 0.68 8.75
C LYS A 23 11.78 -0.36 8.79
N ASN A 24 11.47 -1.61 8.46
CA ASN A 24 12.45 -2.69 8.36
C ASN A 24 13.54 -2.38 7.32
N TYR A 25 13.18 -1.84 6.16
CA TYR A 25 14.14 -1.42 5.14
C TYR A 25 15.09 -0.33 5.66
N HIS A 26 14.58 0.68 6.37
CA HIS A 26 15.41 1.73 6.96
C HIS A 26 16.29 1.22 8.10
N GLU A 27 15.79 0.30 8.92
CA GLU A 27 16.58 -0.34 9.97
C GLU A 27 17.73 -1.16 9.39
N ALA A 28 17.48 -1.92 8.32
CA ALA A 28 18.54 -2.66 7.61
C ALA A 28 19.59 -1.74 6.98
N LEU A 29 19.17 -0.61 6.38
CA LEU A 29 20.09 0.41 5.90
C LEU A 29 20.93 1.02 7.02
N ALA A 30 20.31 1.34 8.15
CA ALA A 30 20.98 1.96 9.30
C ALA A 30 21.93 0.98 10.01
N ALA A 31 21.59 -0.31 10.04
CA ALA A 31 22.41 -1.38 10.57
C ALA A 31 23.58 -1.75 9.64
N GLY A 32 23.56 -1.31 8.38
CA GLY A 32 24.56 -1.69 7.39
C GLY A 32 24.44 -3.15 6.96
N GLU A 33 23.21 -3.68 6.96
CA GLU A 33 22.90 -5.04 6.51
C GLU A 33 23.38 -5.27 5.07
N PRO A 34 23.61 -6.54 4.68
CA PRO A 34 24.07 -6.86 3.34
C PRO A 34 23.08 -6.34 2.28
N PRO A 35 23.60 -5.88 1.12
CA PRO A 35 22.79 -5.27 0.08
C PRO A 35 21.66 -6.18 -0.41
N LEU A 36 21.86 -7.49 -0.37
CA LEU A 36 20.83 -8.47 -0.71
C LEU A 36 19.60 -8.40 0.21
N GLU A 37 19.80 -8.25 1.52
CA GLU A 37 18.69 -8.16 2.49
C GLU A 37 17.99 -6.80 2.38
N VAL A 38 18.77 -5.73 2.21
CA VAL A 38 18.26 -4.38 1.94
C VAL A 38 17.41 -4.34 0.67
N GLU A 39 17.86 -4.99 -0.42
CA GLU A 39 17.12 -5.08 -1.67
C GLU A 39 15.84 -5.92 -1.54
N ARG A 40 15.86 -7.01 -0.76
CA ARG A 40 14.64 -7.78 -0.46
C ARG A 40 13.63 -6.93 0.29
N LEU A 41 14.05 -6.23 1.34
CA LEU A 41 13.19 -5.35 2.13
C LEU A 41 12.63 -4.20 1.29
N ARG A 42 13.44 -3.64 0.37
CA ARG A 42 12.99 -2.63 -0.58
C ARG A 42 11.87 -3.14 -1.48
N GLN A 43 12.02 -4.34 -2.06
CA GLN A 43 11.00 -4.94 -2.93
C GLN A 43 9.69 -5.23 -2.20
N ILE A 44 9.77 -5.65 -0.92
CA ILE A 44 8.60 -5.86 -0.07
C ILE A 44 7.88 -4.53 0.18
N ALA A 45 8.62 -3.48 0.56
CA ALA A 45 8.05 -2.15 0.78
C ALA A 45 7.40 -1.58 -0.50
N GLU A 46 8.05 -1.74 -1.65
CA GLU A 46 7.52 -1.31 -2.96
C GLU A 46 6.23 -2.07 -3.33
N SER A 47 6.20 -3.39 -3.13
CA SER A 47 5.01 -4.21 -3.35
C SER A 47 3.84 -3.80 -2.45
N GLN A 48 4.09 -3.52 -1.17
CA GLN A 48 3.03 -3.07 -0.25
C GLN A 48 2.50 -1.68 -0.63
N TYR A 49 3.35 -0.78 -1.08
CA TYR A 49 2.93 0.51 -1.62
C TYR A 49 2.06 0.36 -2.88
N GLN A 50 2.43 -0.55 -3.79
CA GLN A 50 1.60 -0.86 -4.95
C GLN A 50 0.24 -1.43 -4.55
N ALA A 51 0.19 -2.35 -3.58
CA ALA A 51 -1.06 -2.93 -3.09
C ALA A 51 -1.99 -1.88 -2.47
N VAL A 52 -1.42 -0.95 -1.70
CA VAL A 52 -2.13 0.21 -1.13
C VAL A 52 -2.72 1.09 -2.24
N ASN A 53 -1.94 1.40 -3.28
CA ASN A 53 -2.39 2.24 -4.40
C ASN A 53 -3.46 1.52 -5.23
N GLU A 54 -3.28 0.23 -5.52
CA GLU A 54 -4.30 -0.60 -6.17
C GLU A 54 -5.59 -0.67 -5.36
N TYR A 55 -5.49 -0.77 -4.04
CA TYR A 55 -6.66 -0.74 -3.16
C TYR A 55 -7.37 0.61 -3.24
N GLN A 56 -6.63 1.73 -3.18
CA GLN A 56 -7.21 3.06 -3.35
C GLN A 56 -7.91 3.18 -4.69
N LEU A 57 -7.28 2.76 -5.79
CA LEU A 57 -7.86 2.77 -7.14
C LEU A 57 -9.12 1.90 -7.24
N LYS A 58 -9.11 0.69 -6.66
CA LYS A 58 -10.30 -0.20 -6.63
C LYS A 58 -11.41 0.36 -5.74
N ALA A 59 -11.08 0.95 -4.59
CA ALA A 59 -12.04 1.55 -3.68
C ALA A 59 -12.65 2.83 -4.24
N LEU A 60 -11.84 3.70 -4.86
CA LEU A 60 -12.27 4.89 -5.61
C LEU A 60 -13.08 4.51 -6.86
N GLY A 61 -12.66 3.47 -7.58
CA GLY A 61 -13.35 2.94 -8.76
C GLY A 61 -14.72 2.35 -8.44
N ARG A 62 -14.89 1.70 -7.28
CA ARG A 62 -16.21 1.22 -6.82
C ARG A 62 -17.20 2.33 -6.46
N LEU A 63 -16.73 3.55 -6.18
CA LEU A 63 -17.62 4.70 -5.92
C LEU A 63 -18.08 5.41 -7.19
N GLY A 64 -17.42 5.18 -8.33
CA GLY A 64 -17.83 5.70 -9.64
C GLY A 64 -18.74 4.77 -10.46
N GLY A 65 -18.89 3.51 -10.05
CA GLY A 65 -19.60 2.49 -10.81
C GLY A 65 -21.05 2.29 -10.38
N ARG A 66 -21.94 3.25 -10.68
CA ARG A 66 -23.35 2.92 -10.92
C ARG A 66 -23.52 2.70 -12.42
N GLY A 67 -23.62 1.43 -12.80
CA GLY A 67 -23.86 0.93 -14.17
C GLY A 67 -22.60 0.29 -14.73
N GLY A 68 -22.50 -1.01 -14.95
CA GLY A 68 -23.40 -2.17 -14.95
C GLY A 68 -22.65 -3.27 -15.75
N PRO A 69 -22.93 -4.57 -15.58
CA PRO A 69 -22.36 -5.58 -16.47
C PRO A 69 -23.04 -5.49 -17.83
N ALA A 70 -22.27 -5.26 -18.90
CA ALA A 70 -22.71 -5.50 -20.26
C ALA A 70 -21.76 -6.52 -20.90
N HIS A 71 -22.40 -7.49 -21.53
CA HIS A 71 -21.93 -8.79 -21.99
C HIS A 71 -21.04 -8.70 -23.24
#